data_AF-A0A6A4HCA3-F1
#
_entry.id   AF-A0A6A4HCA3-F1
#
_cell.length_a   1.000
_cell.length_b   1.000
_cell.length_c   1.000
_cell.angle_alpha   90.00
_cell.angle_beta   90.00
_cell.angle_gamma   90.00
#
_symmetry.space_group_name_H-M   'P 1'
#
loop_
_entity.id
_entity.type
_entity.pdbx_description
1 polymer ?
#
loop_
_entity_poly.entity_id
_entity_poly.type
_entity_poly.pdbx_seq_one_letter_code
_entity_poly.pdbx_strand_id
1 'polypeptide(L)' 'ITASDLSTQVAAFLYGVSPPDNKQVKEVKAVVWVPQCGSNNSVELPFQLPKDDFLLKDCEPLKPLRWIKTQALEIQHL' A
#
# COMPACT_ATOMS: atom_id res chain seq x y z
N ILE A 1 0.34 9.62 -7.22
CA ILE A 1 1.45 9.77 -8.19
C ILE A 1 2.17 11.10 -8.00
N THR A 2 1.48 12.21 -7.75
CA THR A 2 2.15 13.51 -7.50
C THR A 2 3.17 13.51 -6.36
N ALA A 3 3.03 12.60 -5.40
CA ALA A 3 3.97 12.38 -4.29
C ALA A 3 4.89 11.15 -4.52
N SER A 4 5.31 10.89 -5.76
CA SER A 4 6.31 9.87 -6.09
C SER A 4 7.49 10.45 -6.85
N ASP A 5 8.52 9.63 -7.06
CA ASP A 5 9.72 9.98 -7.82
C ASP A 5 9.82 9.14 -9.11
N LEU A 6 10.57 9.64 -10.11
CA LEU A 6 10.77 8.96 -11.40
C LEU A 6 11.77 7.81 -11.32
N SER A 7 12.81 7.96 -10.48
CA SER A 7 13.89 6.98 -10.39
C SER A 7 13.74 6.11 -9.15
N THR A 8 13.31 6.69 -8.03
CA THR A 8 13.21 6.02 -6.74
C THR A 8 11.83 5.40 -6.55
N GLN A 9 11.79 4.12 -6.21
CA GLN A 9 10.54 3.44 -5.88
C GLN A 9 9.98 3.97 -4.56
N VAL A 10 8.68 4.29 -4.57
CA VAL A 10 7.91 4.71 -3.41
C VAL A 10 6.76 3.73 -3.23
N ALA A 11 6.53 3.28 -2.01
CA ALA A 11 5.49 2.35 -1.64
C ALA A 11 4.51 2.91 -0.61
N ALA A 12 3.32 2.32 -0.57
CA ALA A 12 2.31 2.60 0.44
C ALA A 12 1.46 1.35 0.72
N PHE A 13 0.99 1.24 1.96
CA PHE A 13 0.10 0.16 2.38
C PHE A 13 -1.35 0.48 2.00
N LEU A 14 -2.10 -0.54 1.55
CA LEU A 14 -3.51 -0.38 1.19
C LEU A 14 -4.41 -0.93 2.29
N TYR A 15 -5.37 -0.10 2.71
CA TYR A 15 -6.38 -0.44 3.71
C TYR A 15 -7.76 -0.32 3.11
N GLY A 16 -8.68 -1.15 3.58
CA GLY A 16 -9.94 -1.32 2.90
C GLY A 16 -10.87 -2.30 3.58
N VAL A 17 -12.03 -2.50 2.95
CA VAL A 17 -13.06 -3.40 3.46
C VAL A 17 -13.70 -4.17 2.33
N SER A 18 -14.35 -5.28 2.67
CA SER A 18 -15.31 -5.88 1.76
C SER A 18 -16.67 -5.23 1.93
N PRO A 19 -17.38 -4.93 0.83
CA PRO A 19 -18.78 -4.56 0.94
C PRO A 19 -19.59 -5.71 1.56
N PRO A 20 -20.67 -5.42 2.29
CA PRO A 20 -21.48 -6.44 2.97
C PRO A 20 -22.09 -7.45 1.99
N ASP A 21 -22.38 -7.00 0.77
CA ASP A 21 -23.06 -7.78 -0.26
C ASP A 21 -22.13 -8.75 -1.01
N ASN A 22 -20.81 -8.48 -1.01
CA ASN A 22 -19.85 -9.31 -1.73
C ASN A 22 -18.48 -9.36 -1.03
N LYS A 23 -18.27 -10.42 -0.25
CA LYS A 23 -17.01 -10.68 0.48
C LYS A 23 -15.80 -10.95 -0.43
N GLN A 24 -16.01 -11.25 -1.71
CA GLN A 24 -14.92 -11.49 -2.67
C GLN A 24 -14.33 -10.17 -3.20
N VAL A 25 -15.08 -9.07 -3.13
CA VAL A 25 -14.60 -7.74 -3.50
C VAL A 25 -13.88 -7.11 -2.30
N LYS A 26 -12.76 -6.44 -2.60
CA LYS A 26 -11.98 -5.66 -1.63
C LYS A 26 -11.87 -4.25 -2.16
N GLU A 27 -12.49 -3.30 -1.46
CA GLU A 27 -12.46 -1.88 -1.80
C GLU A 27 -11.33 -1.21 -1.03
N VAL A 28 -10.46 -0.48 -1.74
CA VAL A 28 -9.40 0.32 -1.12
C VAL A 28 -10.01 1.63 -0.64
N LYS A 29 -9.96 1.89 0.67
CA LYS A 29 -10.50 3.11 1.30
C LYS A 29 -9.41 4.08 1.74
N ALA A 30 -8.23 3.56 2.08
CA ALA A 30 -7.12 4.37 2.55
C ALA A 30 -5.78 3.84 2.04
N VAL A 31 -4.83 4.78 1.88
CA VAL A 31 -3.45 4.52 1.51
C VAL A 31 -2.57 5.12 2.59
N VAL A 32 -1.71 4.32 3.20
CA VAL A 32 -0.87 4.73 4.32
C VAL A 32 0.58 4.80 3.88
N TRP A 33 1.16 6.00 3.97
CA TRP A 33 2.59 6.21 3.85
C TRP A 33 3.29 5.90 5.17
N VAL A 34 4.42 5.22 5.06
CA VAL A 34 5.31 4.93 6.20
C VAL A 34 6.70 5.48 5.93
N PRO A 35 7.51 5.68 6.98
CA PRO A 35 8.94 5.90 6.80
C PRO A 35 9.53 4.75 5.98
N GLN A 36 10.16 5.06 4.86
CA GLN A 36 10.66 4.08 3.91
C GLN A 36 11.95 4.57 3.26
N CYS A 37 12.79 3.64 2.84
CA CYS A 37 14.00 3.93 2.06
C CYS A 37 13.85 3.32 0.67
N GLY A 38 13.70 4.17 -0.35
CA GLY A 38 13.54 3.73 -1.73
C GLY A 38 14.87 3.64 -2.48
N SER A 39 14.96 2.72 -3.42
CA SER A 39 15.99 2.64 -4.46
C SER A 39 15.33 2.52 -5.84
N ASN A 40 16.12 2.42 -6.91
CA ASN A 40 15.55 2.24 -8.25
C ASN A 40 14.79 0.92 -8.42
N ASN A 41 15.17 -0.11 -7.66
CA ASN A 41 14.68 -1.48 -7.85
C ASN A 41 13.91 -2.04 -6.64
N SER A 42 14.09 -1.44 -5.47
CA SER A 42 13.52 -1.92 -4.21
C SER A 42 13.05 -0.78 -3.33
N VAL A 43 12.27 -1.11 -2.32
CA VAL A 43 11.90 -0.19 -1.25
C VAL A 43 11.89 -0.95 0.07
N GLU A 44 12.56 -0.38 1.06
CA GLU A 44 12.63 -0.92 2.40
C GLU A 44 11.52 -0.29 3.23
N LEU A 45 10.68 -1.17 3.80
CA LEU A 45 9.54 -0.79 4.63
C LEU A 45 9.75 -1.27 6.06
N PRO A 46 9.19 -0.58 7.07
CA PRO A 46 9.24 -1.02 8.46
C PRO A 46 8.52 -2.36 8.63
N PHE A 47 9.03 -3.20 9.53
CA PHE A 47 8.42 -4.50 9.84
C PHE A 47 7.03 -4.36 10.50
N GLN A 48 6.84 -3.31 11.30
CA GLN A 48 5.58 -3.05 11.96
C GLN A 48 4.61 -2.36 11.00
N LEU A 49 3.46 -3.00 10.79
CA LEU A 49 2.37 -2.40 10.04
C LEU A 49 1.80 -1.19 10.78
N PRO A 50 1.43 -0.12 10.07
CA PRO A 50 0.73 1.02 10.65
C PRO A 50 -0.56 0.60 11.34
N LYS A 51 -0.75 1.09 12.56
CA LYS A 51 -1.97 0.94 13.33
C LYS A 51 -2.37 2.32 13.83
N ASP A 52 -3.57 2.73 13.48
CA ASP A 52 -4.18 3.97 13.96
C ASP A 52 -5.66 3.69 14.19
N ASP A 53 -6.07 3.72 15.46
CA ASP A 53 -7.43 3.33 15.86
C ASP A 53 -8.49 4.36 15.45
N PHE A 54 -8.09 5.57 15.05
CA PHE A 54 -9.01 6.62 14.63
C PHE A 54 -9.17 6.64 13.11
N LEU A 55 -8.05 6.70 12.37
CA LEU A 55 -8.05 6.82 10.91
C LEU A 55 -8.38 5.50 10.20
N LEU A 56 -8.07 4.36 10.84
CA LEU A 56 -8.27 3.03 10.25
C LEU A 56 -9.37 2.24 10.97
N LYS A 57 -10.20 2.90 11.79
CA LYS A 57 -11.22 2.27 12.64
C LYS A 57 -12.15 1.32 11.88
N ASP A 58 -12.59 1.74 10.71
CA ASP A 58 -13.52 1.00 9.86
C ASP A 58 -12.82 0.31 8.68
N CYS A 59 -11.49 0.29 8.68
CA CYS A 59 -10.68 -0.30 7.62
C CYS A 59 -9.80 -1.38 8.21
N GLU A 60 -10.05 -2.63 7.83
CA GLU A 60 -9.09 -3.67 8.12
C GLU A 60 -7.88 -3.48 7.20
N PRO A 61 -6.66 -3.83 7.65
CA PRO A 61 -5.57 -4.05 6.72
C PRO A 61 -6.08 -5.05 5.68
N LEU A 62 -6.13 -4.66 4.40
CA LEU A 62 -6.40 -5.63 3.36
C LEU A 62 -5.31 -6.68 3.51
N LYS A 63 -5.70 -7.93 3.84
CA LYS A 63 -4.83 -9.06 4.26
C LYS A 63 -3.35 -8.80 3.95
N PRO A 64 -2.43 -8.92 4.93
CA PRO A 64 -1.11 -8.26 5.06
C PRO A 64 -0.08 -8.41 3.90
N LEU A 65 -0.50 -8.23 2.64
CA LEU A 65 0.27 -8.48 1.42
C LEU A 65 -0.04 -7.47 0.31
N ARG A 66 -1.02 -6.57 0.48
CA ARG A 66 -1.38 -5.60 -0.56
C ARG A 66 -0.83 -4.22 -0.21
N TRP A 67 0.39 -3.99 -0.67
CA TRP A 67 1.01 -2.68 -0.78
C TRP A 67 1.10 -2.34 -2.27
N ILE A 68 1.15 -1.06 -2.58
CA ILE A 68 1.39 -0.55 -3.92
C ILE A 68 2.76 0.11 -3.96
N LYS A 69 3.47 -0.01 -5.07
CA LYS A 69 4.73 0.70 -5.31
C LYS A 69 4.78 1.29 -6.70
N THR A 70 5.54 2.36 -6.87
CA THR A 70 5.92 2.86 -8.19
C THR A 70 7.00 1.98 -8.80
N GLN A 71 7.02 1.93 -10.14
CA GLN A 71 8.05 1.24 -10.89
C GLN A 71 8.33 2.00 -12.19
N ALA A 72 9.61 2.23 -12.49
CA ALA A 72 10.02 2.98 -13.68
C ALA A 72 9.87 2.16 -14.97
N LEU A 73 10.01 0.84 -14.87
CA LEU A 73 9.89 -0.09 -15.99
C LEU A 73 8.56 -0.83 -15.94
N GLU A 74 7.96 -0.99 -17.11
CA GLU A 74 6.83 -1.91 -17.28
C GLU A 74 7.38 -3.34 -17.38
N ILE A 75 6.95 -4.20 -16.46
CA ILE A 75 7.36 -5.61 -16.37
C ILE A 75 6.13 -6.51 -16.43
N GLN A 76 6.25 -7.65 -17.11
CA GLN A 76 5.13 -8.58 -17.29
C GLN A 76 4.92 -9.53 -16.11
N HIS A 77 5.93 -9.71 -15.26
CA HIS A 77 5.92 -10.62 -14.12
C HIS A 77 6.68 -9.99 -12.95
N LEU A 78 6.23 -10.29 -11.73
CA LEU A 78 6.88 -9.90 -10.47
C LEU A 78 8.05 -10.81 -10.13
#